data_AF-A0AAD6GYX8-F1
#
_entry.id   AF-A0AAD6GYX8-F1
#
_cell.length_a   1.000
_cell.length_b   1.000
_cell.length_c   1.000
_cell.angle_alpha   90.00
_cell.angle_beta   90.00
_cell.angle_gamma   90.00
#
_symmetry.space_group_name_H-M   'P 1'
#
loop_
_entity.id
_entity.type
_entity.pdbx_description
1 polymer ?
#
loop_
_entity_poly.entity_id
_entity_poly.type
_entity_poly.pdbx_seq_one_letter_code
_entity_poly.pdbx_strand_id
1 'polypeptide(L)'
;MLAKLTEDPATKIQWDTPISQLLPGDFALPDKCVVGQITEDALSHRAGLPSHDHASSRTSVRKNVRRFAHLPLTAKLYTRYQYSNIMYVVASRIIKTVTGQWLGDCLAHSQPLGMIDTYFALDDAQAAPKTLTQGYVLLLRPWWWRPAR
;
A
#
# COMPACT_ATOMS: atom_id res chain seq x y z
N MET A 1 -10.91 -5.69 1.04
CA MET A 1 -10.62 -6.52 -0.15
C MET A 1 -9.80 -7.75 0.20
N LEU A 2 -8.57 -7.64 0.74
CA LEU A 2 -7.79 -8.83 1.14
C LEU A 2 -8.54 -9.77 2.11
N ALA A 3 -9.23 -9.23 3.12
CA ALA A 3 -10.08 -10.02 4.01
C ALA A 3 -11.18 -10.82 3.26
N LYS A 4 -11.80 -10.21 2.25
CA LYS A 4 -12.79 -10.90 1.41
C LYS A 4 -12.14 -12.02 0.58
N LEU A 5 -10.90 -11.81 0.12
CA LEU A 5 -10.15 -12.84 -0.59
C LEU A 5 -9.82 -14.00 0.36
N THR A 6 -9.41 -13.75 1.61
CA THR A 6 -9.14 -14.83 2.57
C THR A 6 -10.38 -15.66 2.93
N GLU A 7 -11.57 -15.10 2.79
CA GLU A 7 -12.86 -15.79 2.99
C GLU A 7 -13.34 -16.54 1.73
N ASP A 8 -12.81 -16.22 0.55
CA ASP A 8 -13.21 -16.84 -0.72
C ASP A 8 -12.41 -18.14 -0.95
N PRO A 9 -13.07 -19.32 -0.93
CA PRO A 9 -12.40 -20.61 -1.11
C PRO A 9 -11.79 -20.80 -2.50
N ALA A 10 -12.17 -19.99 -3.49
CA ALA A 10 -11.56 -20.01 -4.82
C ALA A 10 -10.15 -19.40 -4.81
N THR A 11 -9.80 -18.61 -3.79
CA THR A 11 -8.48 -18.00 -3.68
C THR A 11 -7.61 -18.74 -2.67
N LYS A 12 -6.30 -18.83 -2.95
CA LYS A 12 -5.34 -19.56 -2.09
C LYS A 12 -4.70 -18.67 -1.02
N ILE A 13 -5.24 -17.49 -0.76
CA ILE A 13 -4.65 -16.54 0.19
C ILE A 13 -5.23 -16.74 1.59
N GLN A 14 -4.36 -16.83 2.57
CA GLN A 14 -4.67 -16.88 4.00
C GLN A 14 -3.80 -15.86 4.75
N TRP A 15 -4.15 -15.54 5.98
CA TRP A 15 -3.43 -14.53 6.78
C TRP A 15 -1.96 -14.90 7.03
N ASP A 16 -1.68 -16.19 7.17
CA ASP A 16 -0.36 -16.78 7.34
C ASP A 16 0.37 -17.04 6.02
N THR A 17 -0.23 -16.74 4.86
CA THR A 17 0.40 -16.97 3.57
C THR A 17 1.63 -16.07 3.41
N PRO A 18 2.81 -16.64 3.12
CA PRO A 18 4.01 -15.87 2.85
C PRO A 18 3.85 -14.97 1.63
N ILE A 19 4.24 -13.70 1.75
CA ILE A 19 4.14 -12.73 0.66
C ILE A 19 4.98 -13.15 -0.55
N SER A 20 6.09 -13.85 -0.33
CA SER A 20 6.95 -14.38 -1.39
C SER A 20 6.25 -15.41 -2.28
N GLN A 21 5.28 -16.17 -1.75
CA GLN A 21 4.47 -17.11 -2.53
C GLN A 21 3.45 -16.37 -3.41
N LEU A 22 2.91 -15.26 -2.91
CA LEU A 22 1.93 -14.44 -3.62
C LEU A 22 2.59 -13.55 -4.69
N LEU A 23 3.85 -13.14 -4.47
CA LEU A 23 4.60 -12.24 -5.34
C LEU A 23 5.98 -12.83 -5.74
N PRO A 24 6.00 -13.99 -6.44
CA PRO A 24 7.25 -14.61 -6.86
C PRO A 24 8.04 -13.68 -7.79
N GLY A 25 9.30 -13.42 -7.44
CA GLY A 25 10.22 -12.54 -8.19
C GLY A 25 9.97 -11.04 -8.06
N ASP A 26 8.91 -10.61 -7.37
CA ASP A 26 8.66 -9.19 -7.06
C ASP A 26 9.01 -8.85 -5.60
N PHE A 27 8.90 -9.81 -4.67
CA PHE A 27 9.15 -9.60 -3.23
C PHE A 27 10.03 -10.68 -2.58
N ALA A 28 10.57 -11.62 -3.36
CA ALA A 28 11.47 -12.67 -2.88
C ALA A 28 12.92 -12.22 -3.03
N LEU A 29 13.58 -11.85 -1.94
CA LEU A 29 15.02 -11.59 -1.92
C LEU A 29 15.78 -12.78 -1.32
N PRO A 30 16.74 -13.38 -2.05
CA PRO A 30 17.52 -14.51 -1.56
C PRO A 30 18.29 -14.24 -0.27
N ASP A 31 18.77 -13.01 -0.06
CA ASP A 31 19.73 -12.67 1.00
C ASP A 31 19.14 -11.87 2.17
N LYS A 32 17.80 -11.79 2.33
CA LYS A 32 17.18 -10.96 3.39
C LYS A 32 16.09 -11.67 4.18
N CYS A 33 15.97 -11.29 5.46
CA CYS A 33 14.90 -11.64 6.41
C CYS A 33 13.46 -11.33 5.97
N VAL A 34 13.21 -10.97 4.71
CA VAL A 34 11.85 -10.87 4.14
C VAL A 34 11.25 -12.28 3.95
N VAL A 35 12.11 -13.31 3.89
CA VAL A 35 11.71 -14.73 3.96
C VAL A 35 11.06 -14.98 5.33
N GLY A 36 9.73 -15.11 5.34
CA GLY A 36 8.92 -15.30 6.55
C GLY A 36 7.86 -14.22 6.76
N GLN A 37 7.88 -13.13 5.99
CA GLN A 37 6.84 -12.13 6.08
C GLN A 37 5.51 -12.67 5.54
N ILE A 38 4.51 -12.74 6.43
CA ILE A 38 3.16 -13.18 6.11
C ILE A 38 2.21 -11.99 5.90
N THR A 39 1.06 -12.28 5.32
CA THR A 39 0.05 -11.26 4.97
C THR A 39 -0.48 -10.54 6.22
N GLU A 40 -0.62 -11.23 7.36
CA GLU A 40 -1.05 -10.61 8.63
C GLU A 40 -0.08 -9.52 9.12
N ASP A 41 1.22 -9.78 9.12
CA ASP A 41 2.20 -8.83 9.66
C ASP A 41 2.43 -7.63 8.76
N ALA A 42 2.25 -7.82 7.45
CA ALA A 42 2.18 -6.72 6.50
C ALA A 42 1.08 -5.73 6.89
N LEU A 43 -0.12 -6.25 7.15
CA LEU A 43 -1.31 -5.44 7.40
C LEU A 43 -1.41 -4.95 8.84
N SER A 44 -0.72 -5.62 9.77
CA SER A 44 -0.67 -5.26 11.20
C SER A 44 0.51 -4.36 11.56
N HIS A 45 1.27 -3.86 10.57
CA HIS A 45 2.46 -3.03 10.78
C HIS A 45 3.56 -3.71 11.64
N ARG A 46 3.70 -5.04 11.55
CA ARG A 46 4.73 -5.83 12.26
C ARG A 46 5.79 -6.40 11.33
N ALA A 47 5.89 -5.80 10.15
CA ALA A 47 6.80 -6.15 9.06
C ALA A 47 8.30 -5.90 9.36
N GLY A 48 8.63 -5.21 10.45
CA GLY A 48 10.00 -4.73 10.72
C GLY A 48 10.47 -3.60 9.77
N LEU A 49 9.61 -3.16 8.85
CA LEU A 49 9.83 -2.03 7.93
C LEU A 49 9.17 -0.78 8.51
N PRO A 50 9.94 0.25 8.90
CA PRO A 50 9.35 1.52 9.32
C PRO A 50 8.80 2.28 8.11
N SER A 51 8.25 3.47 8.34
CA SER A 51 7.86 4.33 7.23
C SER A 51 9.10 4.73 6.42
N HIS A 52 9.03 4.51 5.11
CA HIS A 52 9.95 5.11 4.13
C HIS A 52 9.13 5.76 3.02
N ASP A 53 8.32 6.77 3.36
CA ASP A 53 7.42 7.42 2.41
C ASP A 53 8.18 7.98 1.17
N HIS A 54 9.44 8.38 1.33
CA HIS A 54 10.32 8.83 0.24
C HIS A 54 10.88 7.71 -0.65
N ALA A 55 10.79 6.44 -0.24
CA ALA A 55 11.21 5.31 -1.08
C ALA A 55 10.19 5.02 -2.19
N SER A 56 8.94 5.45 -2.00
CA SER A 56 7.89 5.38 -3.00
C SER A 56 8.13 6.41 -4.11
N SER A 57 7.72 6.07 -5.32
CA SER A 57 7.83 6.95 -6.47
C SER A 57 6.55 6.88 -7.30
N ARG A 58 6.29 7.89 -8.14
CA ARG A 58 5.17 7.90 -9.10
C ARG A 58 5.32 6.87 -10.24
N THR A 59 6.26 5.94 -10.11
CA THR A 59 6.44 4.82 -11.03
C THR A 59 5.42 3.70 -10.73
N SER A 60 5.48 2.60 -11.46
CA SER A 60 4.53 1.51 -11.28
C SER A 60 4.60 0.87 -9.90
N VAL A 61 3.45 0.45 -9.37
CA VAL A 61 3.34 -0.29 -8.09
C VAL A 61 4.32 -1.46 -8.03
N ARG A 62 4.47 -2.23 -9.13
CA ARG A 62 5.41 -3.35 -9.22
C ARG A 62 6.88 -2.91 -8.99
N LYS A 63 7.30 -1.79 -9.58
CA LYS A 63 8.66 -1.26 -9.38
C LYS A 63 8.89 -0.81 -7.94
N ASN A 64 7.89 -0.15 -7.34
CA ASN A 64 7.95 0.24 -5.93
C ASN A 64 8.05 -1.00 -5.02
N VAL A 65 7.23 -2.04 -5.23
CA VAL A 65 7.27 -3.29 -4.45
C VAL A 65 8.63 -3.97 -4.51
N ARG A 66 9.24 -4.07 -5.71
CA ARG A 66 10.60 -4.59 -5.86
C ARG A 66 11.63 -3.77 -5.08
N ARG A 67 11.55 -2.44 -5.16
CA ARG A 67 12.43 -1.55 -4.38
C ARG A 67 12.25 -1.75 -2.88
N PHE A 68 11.00 -1.90 -2.41
CA PHE A 68 10.69 -2.09 -1.01
C PHE A 68 11.26 -3.38 -0.45
N ALA A 69 11.31 -4.44 -1.25
CA ALA A 69 11.95 -5.69 -0.85
C ALA A 69 13.42 -5.44 -0.42
N HIS A 70 14.12 -4.49 -1.06
CA HIS A 70 15.52 -4.18 -0.75
C HIS A 70 15.72 -3.28 0.47
N LEU A 71 14.66 -2.74 1.09
CA LEU A 71 14.80 -1.88 2.26
C LEU A 71 15.30 -2.69 3.48
N PRO A 72 16.14 -2.09 4.34
CA PRO A 72 16.59 -2.74 5.56
C PRO A 72 15.45 -2.83 6.58
N LEU A 73 15.34 -3.97 7.26
CA LEU A 73 14.48 -4.10 8.44
C LEU A 73 15.14 -3.37 9.62
N THR A 74 14.35 -2.65 10.41
CA THR A 74 14.81 -1.96 11.63
C THR A 74 14.38 -2.64 12.91
N ALA A 75 13.54 -3.67 12.81
CA ALA A 75 13.17 -4.56 13.90
C ALA A 75 13.08 -5.99 13.37
N LYS A 76 13.18 -6.96 14.28
CA LYS A 76 12.84 -8.35 13.95
C LYS A 76 11.36 -8.42 13.59
N LEU A 77 11.02 -9.28 12.62
CA LEU A 77 9.62 -9.58 12.30
C LEU A 77 8.85 -9.94 13.59
N TYR A 78 7.57 -9.61 13.64
CA TYR A 78 6.65 -9.95 14.76
C TYR A 78 6.92 -9.25 16.10
N THR A 79 8.09 -8.62 16.29
CA THR A 79 8.51 -8.12 17.62
C THR A 79 8.04 -6.71 17.96
N ARG A 80 7.71 -5.88 16.97
CA ARG A 80 7.40 -4.46 17.18
C ARG A 80 6.41 -3.93 16.15
N TYR A 81 5.48 -3.11 16.61
CA TYR A 81 4.63 -2.29 15.75
C TYR A 81 5.44 -1.11 15.17
N GLN A 82 5.42 -0.96 13.84
CA GLN A 82 6.03 0.14 13.11
C GLN A 82 5.12 0.55 11.95
N TYR A 83 4.43 1.68 12.09
CA TYR A 83 3.56 2.20 11.05
C TYR A 83 4.31 2.36 9.72
N SER A 84 3.72 1.86 8.64
CA SER A 84 4.32 1.89 7.31
C SER A 84 3.26 1.77 6.22
N ASN A 85 3.20 2.77 5.34
CA ASN A 85 2.35 2.77 4.14
C ASN A 85 2.82 1.74 3.08
N ILE A 86 4.08 1.33 3.16
CA ILE A 86 4.73 0.46 2.17
C ILE A 86 4.01 -0.89 2.06
N MET A 87 3.63 -1.46 3.19
CA MET A 87 2.97 -2.77 3.19
C MET A 87 1.55 -2.73 2.59
N TYR A 88 0.88 -1.58 2.62
CA TYR A 88 -0.37 -1.38 1.89
C TYR A 88 -0.16 -1.30 0.37
N VAL A 89 0.98 -0.76 -0.08
CA VAL A 89 1.36 -0.82 -1.51
C VAL A 89 1.65 -2.26 -1.92
N VAL A 90 2.36 -3.03 -1.09
CA VAL A 90 2.59 -4.47 -1.33
C VAL A 90 1.25 -5.23 -1.38
N ALA A 91 0.35 -4.97 -0.44
CA ALA A 91 -1.02 -5.52 -0.41
C ALA A 91 -1.80 -5.22 -1.70
N SER A 92 -1.72 -3.99 -2.24
CA SER A 92 -2.35 -3.65 -3.53
C SER A 92 -1.81 -4.49 -4.69
N ARG A 93 -0.52 -4.83 -4.68
CA ARG A 93 0.12 -5.69 -5.68
C ARG A 93 -0.30 -7.15 -5.53
N ILE A 94 -0.48 -7.63 -4.30
CA ILE A 94 -1.03 -8.96 -4.02
C ILE A 94 -2.44 -9.06 -4.60
N ILE A 95 -3.32 -8.10 -4.31
CA ILE A 95 -4.70 -8.08 -4.85
C ILE A 95 -4.67 -8.18 -6.38
N LYS A 96 -3.83 -7.37 -7.05
CA LYS A 96 -3.71 -7.44 -8.51
C LYS A 96 -3.21 -8.78 -9.03
N THR A 97 -2.35 -9.45 -8.28
CA THR A 97 -1.79 -10.75 -8.69
C THR A 97 -2.80 -11.88 -8.50
N VAL A 98 -3.58 -11.84 -7.42
CA VAL A 98 -4.61 -12.85 -7.12
C VAL A 98 -5.86 -12.68 -7.98
N THR A 99 -6.33 -11.45 -8.16
CA THR A 99 -7.61 -11.16 -8.84
C THR A 99 -7.45 -10.83 -10.33
N GLY A 100 -6.24 -10.52 -10.79
CA GLY A 100 -5.98 -9.99 -12.14
C GLY A 100 -6.41 -8.53 -12.33
N GLN A 101 -7.17 -7.95 -11.40
CA GLN A 101 -7.72 -6.60 -11.50
C GLN A 101 -6.85 -5.57 -10.78
N TRP A 102 -6.91 -4.31 -11.22
CA TRP A 102 -6.25 -3.24 -10.48
C TRP A 102 -7.08 -2.86 -9.25
N LEU A 103 -6.41 -2.39 -8.18
CA LEU A 103 -7.07 -2.13 -6.90
C LEU A 103 -8.23 -1.12 -7.02
N GLY A 104 -8.07 -0.08 -7.83
CA GLY A 104 -9.14 0.89 -8.04
C GLY A 104 -10.38 0.27 -8.67
N ASP A 105 -10.22 -0.69 -9.61
CA ASP A 105 -11.35 -1.39 -10.23
C ASP A 105 -12.09 -2.27 -9.20
N CYS A 106 -11.33 -2.94 -8.32
CA CYS A 106 -11.91 -3.73 -7.22
C CYS A 106 -12.68 -2.85 -6.24
N LEU A 107 -12.21 -1.62 -5.98
CA LEU A 107 -12.85 -0.69 -5.06
C LEU A 107 -14.01 0.06 -5.69
N ALA A 108 -13.98 0.32 -7.00
CA ALA A 108 -15.08 0.91 -7.75
C ALA A 108 -16.36 0.04 -7.68
N HIS A 109 -16.20 -1.28 -7.47
CA HIS A 109 -17.32 -2.21 -7.26
C HIS A 109 -17.88 -2.21 -5.83
N SER A 110 -17.71 -1.14 -5.05
CA SER A 110 -18.32 -0.98 -3.71
C SER A 110 -19.84 -0.80 -3.71
N GLN A 111 -20.53 -1.20 -4.78
CA GLN A 111 -21.98 -1.05 -4.96
C GLN A 111 -22.85 -1.52 -3.79
N PRO A 112 -22.54 -2.61 -3.06
CA PRO A 112 -23.35 -3.03 -1.91
C PRO A 112 -23.39 -1.98 -0.77
N LEU A 113 -22.46 -1.03 -0.75
CA LEU A 113 -22.37 0.01 0.29
C LEU A 113 -23.05 1.32 -0.12
N GLY A 114 -23.61 1.41 -1.33
CA GLY A 114 -24.23 2.66 -1.83
C GLY A 114 -23.25 3.82 -2.03
N MET A 115 -21.94 3.55 -2.07
CA MET A 115 -20.88 4.56 -2.20
C MET A 115 -20.66 4.96 -3.67
N ILE A 116 -21.51 5.85 -4.19
CA ILE A 116 -21.49 6.27 -5.60
C ILE A 116 -20.53 7.44 -5.92
N ASP A 117 -20.01 8.13 -4.90
CA ASP A 117 -19.10 9.27 -5.05
C ASP A 117 -17.70 8.98 -4.44
N THR A 118 -17.26 7.72 -4.51
CA THR A 118 -15.95 7.29 -4.02
C THR A 118 -15.05 6.95 -5.20
N TYR A 119 -13.89 7.60 -5.26
CA TYR A 119 -12.95 7.48 -6.36
C TYR A 119 -11.58 7.07 -5.85
N PHE A 120 -10.86 6.27 -6.65
CA PHE A 120 -9.50 5.85 -6.30
C PHE A 120 -8.44 6.78 -6.91
N ALA A 121 -8.62 7.18 -8.18
CA ALA A 121 -7.70 8.10 -8.85
C ALA A 121 -8.23 9.54 -8.81
N LEU A 122 -7.30 10.50 -8.82
CA LEU A 122 -7.63 11.92 -8.85
C LEU A 122 -8.36 12.30 -10.14
N ASP A 123 -7.93 11.75 -11.28
CA ASP A 123 -8.52 12.06 -12.59
C ASP A 123 -10.00 11.63 -12.64
N ASP A 124 -10.34 10.46 -12.08
CA ASP A 124 -11.73 9.99 -11.95
C ASP A 124 -12.57 10.95 -11.10
N ALA A 125 -12.00 11.41 -9.98
CA ALA A 125 -12.66 12.32 -9.06
C ALA A 125 -12.86 13.71 -9.68
N GLN A 126 -11.95 14.16 -10.55
CA GLN A 126 -12.05 15.43 -11.26
C GLN A 126 -13.06 15.39 -12.41
N ALA A 127 -13.22 14.22 -13.04
CA ALA A 127 -14.22 14.00 -14.08
C ALA A 127 -15.65 13.84 -13.51
N ALA A 128 -15.78 13.62 -12.21
CA ALA A 128 -17.07 13.49 -11.53
C ALA A 128 -17.86 14.81 -11.54
N PRO A 129 -19.21 14.76 -11.50
CA PRO A 129 -20.04 15.96 -11.49
C PRO A 129 -19.93 16.77 -10.18
N LYS A 130 -19.34 16.21 -9.12
CA LYS A 130 -19.20 16.86 -7.82
C LYS A 130 -17.94 17.68 -7.73
N THR A 131 -18.04 18.83 -7.06
CA THR A 131 -16.90 19.72 -6.84
C THR A 131 -15.93 19.10 -5.84
N LEU A 132 -14.67 18.92 -6.26
CA LEU A 132 -13.57 18.58 -5.37
C LEU A 132 -13.14 19.78 -4.55
N THR A 133 -12.86 19.55 -3.27
CA THR A 133 -12.33 20.59 -2.39
C THR A 133 -10.87 20.87 -2.70
N GLN A 134 -10.48 22.16 -2.58
CA GLN A 134 -9.09 22.57 -2.72
C GLN A 134 -8.29 22.17 -1.48
N GLY A 135 -7.16 21.49 -1.68
CA GLY A 135 -6.20 21.21 -0.61
C GLY A 135 -5.36 22.45 -0.29
N TYR A 136 -5.14 22.71 1.00
CA TYR A 136 -4.26 23.76 1.51
C TYR A 136 -3.15 23.14 2.35
N VAL A 137 -1.93 23.65 2.20
CA VAL A 137 -0.78 23.23 3.02
C VAL A 137 -0.38 24.39 3.92
N LEU A 138 -0.23 24.11 5.21
CA LEU A 138 0.27 25.09 6.15
C LEU A 138 1.76 25.33 5.90
N LEU A 139 2.08 26.45 5.26
CA LEU A 139 3.44 26.93 5.16
C LEU A 139 3.78 27.65 6.46
N LEU A 140 4.32 26.91 7.43
CA LEU A 140 4.94 27.49 8.62
C LEU A 140 6.19 28.24 8.17
N ARG A 141 6.04 29.55 7.92
CA ARG A 141 7.18 30.45 7.80
C ARG A 141 7.63 30.78 9.22
N PRO A 142 8.91 30.56 9.56
CA PRO A 142 9.42 31.01 10.84
C PRO A 142 9.20 32.51 11.02
N TRP A 143 8.94 32.97 12.24
CA TRP A 143 8.62 34.38 12.53
C TRP A 143 9.70 35.38 12.09
N TRP A 144 10.93 34.92 11.84
CA TRP A 144 12.06 35.73 11.38
C TRP A 144 12.16 35.88 9.86
N TRP A 145 11.33 35.18 9.08
CA TRP A 145 11.36 35.28 7.63
C TRP A 145 10.59 36.53 7.18
N ARG A 146 11.31 37.61 6.85
CA ARG A 146 10.80 38.76 6.09
C ARG A 146 11.47 38.78 4.72
N PRO A 147 10.72 38.75 3.60
CA PRO A 147 11.33 38.95 2.29
C PRO A 147 11.87 40.38 2.22
N ALA A 148 13.12 40.53 1.78
CA ALA A 148 13.68 41.84 1.44
C ALA A 148 12.81 42.45 0.31
N ARG A 149 12.46 43.73 0.48
CA ARG A 149 11.70 44.48 -0.53
C ARG A 149 12.55 44.76 -1.76
#